data_AF-A0A395LY52-F1
#
_entry.id   AF-A0A395LY52-F1
#
_cell.length_a   1.000
_cell.length_b   1.000
_cell.length_c   1.000
_cell.angle_alpha   90.00
_cell.angle_beta   90.00
_cell.angle_gamma   90.00
#
_symmetry.space_group_name_H-M   'P 1'
#
loop_
_entity.id
_entity.type
_entity.pdbx_description
1 polymer ?
#
loop_
_entity_poly.entity_id
_entity_poly.type
_entity_poly.pdbx_seq_one_letter_code
_entity_poly.pdbx_strand_id
1 'polypeptide(L)'
;MAIDLVQASDRFYFSNHYWEETLLLAQAHGWVPLDAPSEEWERCYFSNDGYTISDRDAAALADALMRALCSVPDSEKAYLQKFIAFCRKGGFRIE
;
A
#
# COMPACT_ATOMS: atom_id res chain seq x y z
N MET A 1 8.12 -9.21 12.09
CA MET A 1 8.89 -8.32 11.21
C MET A 1 7.96 -7.24 10.72
N ALA A 2 8.45 -6.01 10.61
CA ALA A 2 7.70 -4.86 10.09
C ALA A 2 8.13 -4.60 8.66
N ILE A 3 7.30 -3.87 7.91
CA ILE A 3 7.56 -3.39 6.56
C ILE A 3 7.76 -1.88 6.67
N ASP A 4 8.87 -1.36 6.17
CA ASP A 4 9.13 0.08 6.13
C ASP A 4 8.79 0.62 4.75
N LEU A 5 7.80 1.51 4.67
CA LEU A 5 7.46 2.20 3.43
C LEU A 5 8.16 3.54 3.40
N VAL A 6 9.14 3.68 2.52
CA VAL A 6 9.97 4.87 2.40
C VAL A 6 9.60 5.62 1.12
N GLN A 7 9.04 6.81 1.31
CA GLN A 7 8.82 7.80 0.27
C GLN A 7 9.86 8.91 0.42
N ALA A 8 10.19 9.62 -0.67
CA ALA A 8 11.27 10.61 -0.77
C ALA A 8 11.67 11.37 0.53
N SER A 9 10.71 11.82 1.35
CA SER A 9 10.99 12.44 2.66
C SER A 9 10.09 11.97 3.80
N ASP A 10 9.25 10.96 3.57
CA ASP A 10 8.33 10.41 4.56
C ASP A 10 8.57 8.90 4.71
N ARG A 11 8.45 8.40 5.94
CA ARG A 11 8.54 6.97 6.22
C ARG A 11 7.29 6.53 6.95
N PHE A 12 6.74 5.41 6.53
CA PHE A 12 5.55 4.84 7.13
C PHE A 12 5.82 3.40 7.54
N TYR A 13 5.69 3.14 8.83
CA TYR A 13 5.94 1.83 9.40
C TYR A 13 4.66 1.01 9.40
N PHE A 14 4.68 -0.14 8.74
CA PHE A 14 3.59 -1.10 8.72
C PHE A 14 3.99 -2.38 9.45
N SER A 15 3.03 -3.03 10.12
CA SER A 15 3.23 -4.42 10.52
C SER A 15 3.00 -5.32 9.31
N ASN A 16 3.77 -6.40 9.16
CA ASN A 16 3.64 -7.27 7.97
C ASN A 16 2.20 -7.78 7.75
N HIS A 17 1.51 -8.15 8.84
CA HIS A 17 0.11 -8.58 8.77
C HIS A 17 -0.83 -7.46 8.30
N TYR A 18 -0.69 -6.27 8.87
CA TYR A 18 -1.48 -5.10 8.46
C TYR A 18 -1.19 -4.67 7.01
N TRP A 19 0.06 -4.80 6.56
CA TRP A 19 0.46 -4.52 5.19
C TRP A 19 -0.20 -5.50 4.22
N GLU A 20 -0.13 -6.79 4.54
CA GLU A 20 -0.78 -7.85 3.79
C GLU A 20 -2.28 -7.66 3.69
N GLU A 21 -2.95 -7.41 4.82
CA GLU A 21 -4.38 -7.11 4.84
C GLU A 21 -4.74 -5.87 4.01
N THR A 22 -3.91 -4.82 4.07
CA THR A 22 -4.13 -3.58 3.29
C THR A 22 -4.02 -3.84 1.79
N LEU A 23 -3.04 -4.62 1.35
CA LEU A 23 -2.86 -4.98 -0.06
C LEU A 23 -4.00 -5.88 -0.55
N LEU A 24 -4.36 -6.92 0.22
CA LEU A 24 -5.48 -7.81 -0.09
C LEU A 24 -6.81 -7.05 -0.16
N LEU A 25 -7.01 -6.10 0.75
CA LEU A 25 -8.18 -5.24 0.75
C LEU A 25 -8.22 -4.37 -0.51
N ALA A 26 -7.11 -3.71 -0.86
CA ALA A 26 -7.03 -2.93 -2.09
C ALA A 26 -7.31 -3.80 -3.33
N GLN A 27 -6.73 -4.99 -3.40
CA GLN A 27 -6.93 -5.96 -4.48
C GLN A 27 -8.40 -6.40 -4.58
N ALA A 28 -9.05 -6.69 -3.45
CA ALA A 28 -10.48 -7.02 -3.39
C ALA A 28 -11.37 -5.86 -3.91
N HIS A 29 -10.87 -4.63 -3.81
CA HIS A 29 -11.50 -3.43 -4.34
C HIS A 29 -11.06 -3.06 -5.78
N GLY A 30 -10.36 -3.98 -6.46
CA GLY A 30 -9.98 -3.87 -7.87
C GLY A 30 -8.64 -3.17 -8.11
N TRP A 31 -7.80 -3.05 -7.08
CA TRP A 31 -6.43 -2.56 -7.28
C TRP A 31 -5.57 -3.61 -7.97
N VAL A 32 -4.90 -3.19 -9.06
CA VAL A 32 -3.88 -3.97 -9.73
C VAL A 32 -2.74 -3.01 -10.07
N PRO A 33 -1.51 -3.26 -9.58
CA PRO A 33 -0.37 -2.45 -9.97
C PRO A 33 -0.08 -2.61 -11.46
N LEU A 34 0.05 -1.50 -12.16
CA LEU A 34 0.36 -1.40 -13.58
C LEU A 34 1.86 -1.50 -13.85
N ASP A 35 2.68 -0.95 -12.94
CA ASP A 35 4.15 -0.93 -13.03
C ASP A 35 4.80 -2.00 -12.13
N ALA A 36 4.04 -3.04 -11.78
CA ALA A 36 4.54 -4.14 -10.96
C ALA A 36 5.69 -4.89 -11.65
N PRO A 37 6.72 -5.33 -10.90
CA PRO A 37 7.90 -6.00 -11.47
C PRO A 37 7.59 -7.40 -12.05
N SER A 38 6.46 -8.02 -11.68
CA SER A 38 6.06 -9.36 -12.11
C SER A 38 4.54 -9.56 -11.99
N GLU A 39 4.01 -10.60 -12.65
CA GLU A 39 2.62 -11.04 -12.47
C GLU A 39 2.34 -11.54 -11.02
N GLU A 40 3.39 -11.93 -10.27
CA GLU A 40 3.32 -12.33 -8.85
C GLU A 40 3.76 -11.20 -7.90
N TRP A 41 3.42 -9.95 -8.22
CA TRP A 41 3.79 -8.79 -7.42
C TRP A 41 3.36 -8.90 -5.95
N GLU A 42 2.33 -9.70 -5.64
CA GLU A 42 1.89 -10.00 -4.27
C GLU A 42 3.06 -10.56 -3.45
N ARG A 43 3.74 -11.59 -3.95
CA ARG A 43 4.90 -12.19 -3.29
C ARG A 43 6.08 -11.23 -3.17
N CYS A 44 6.23 -10.35 -4.15
CA CYS A 44 7.26 -9.31 -4.15
C CYS A 44 6.98 -8.26 -3.07
N TYR A 45 5.76 -7.73 -2.98
CA TYR A 45 5.41 -6.71 -1.98
C TYR A 45 5.25 -7.27 -0.56
N PHE A 46 5.06 -8.58 -0.39
CA PHE A 46 5.14 -9.23 0.93
C PHE A 46 6.58 -9.47 1.40
N SER A 47 7.57 -9.37 0.51
CA SER A 47 8.97 -9.56 0.85
C SER A 47 9.68 -8.21 0.93
N ASN A 48 10.53 -8.06 1.94
CA ASN A 48 11.27 -6.82 2.20
C ASN A 48 12.47 -6.63 1.28
N ASP A 49 12.28 -6.93 0.00
CA ASP A 49 13.33 -7.06 -1.01
C ASP A 49 13.69 -5.70 -1.65
N GLY A 50 13.15 -4.59 -1.16
CA GLY A 50 13.50 -3.26 -1.68
C GLY A 50 12.66 -2.81 -2.89
N TYR A 51 11.51 -3.43 -3.15
CA TYR A 51 10.65 -3.10 -4.31
C TYR A 51 10.08 -1.68 -4.22
N THR A 52 9.85 -1.06 -5.37
CA THR A 52 9.34 0.32 -5.45
C THR A 52 8.01 0.34 -6.17
N ILE A 53 7.02 0.98 -5.55
CA ILE A 53 5.71 1.27 -6.12
C ILE A 53 5.79 2.63 -6.82
N SER A 54 5.42 2.67 -8.11
CA SER A 54 5.38 3.89 -8.90
C SER A 54 4.28 4.85 -8.42
N ASP A 55 4.39 6.14 -8.77
CA ASP A 55 3.38 7.16 -8.45
C ASP A 55 1.97 6.77 -8.95
N ARG A 56 1.89 6.17 -10.14
CA ARG A 56 0.63 5.67 -10.72
C ARG A 56 0.01 4.55 -9.88
N ASP A 57 0.82 3.58 -9.47
CA ASP A 57 0.37 2.46 -8.65
C ASP A 57 -0.04 2.92 -7.25
N ALA A 58 0.73 3.85 -6.67
CA ALA A 58 0.40 4.47 -5.39
C ALA A 58 -0.93 5.25 -5.45
N ALA A 59 -1.18 5.99 -6.53
CA ALA A 59 -2.46 6.67 -6.74
C ALA A 59 -3.61 5.67 -6.89
N ALA A 60 -3.43 4.61 -7.70
CA ALA A 60 -4.44 3.56 -7.84
C ALA A 60 -4.71 2.85 -6.50
N LEU A 61 -3.67 2.63 -5.68
CA LEU A 61 -3.77 2.00 -4.36
C LEU A 61 -4.57 2.88 -3.42
N ALA A 62 -4.28 4.18 -3.41
CA ALA A 62 -5.01 5.18 -2.64
C ALA A 62 -6.51 5.19 -2.99
N ASP A 63 -6.86 5.14 -4.27
CA ASP A 63 -8.26 5.11 -4.73
C ASP A 63 -8.98 3.83 -4.31
N ALA A 64 -8.34 2.66 -4.43
CA ALA A 64 -8.92 1.40 -4.01
C ALA A 64 -9.12 1.33 -2.50
N LEU A 65 -8.12 1.76 -1.72
CA LEU A 65 -8.20 1.85 -0.27
C LEU A 65 -9.26 2.85 0.17
N MET A 66 -9.43 3.97 -0.54
CA MET A 66 -10.49 4.93 -0.25
C MET A 66 -11.89 4.31 -0.40
N ARG A 67 -12.09 3.40 -1.36
CA ARG A 67 -13.34 2.62 -1.47
C ARG A 67 -13.47 1.62 -0.32
N ALA A 68 -12.36 0.99 0.05
CA ALA A 68 -12.32 0.03 1.15
C ALA A 68 -12.55 0.68 2.52
N LEU A 69 -12.24 1.97 2.69
CA LEU A 69 -12.55 2.72 3.91
C LEU A 69 -14.03 2.61 4.30
N CYS A 70 -14.95 2.48 3.35
CA CYS A 70 -16.38 2.28 3.66
C CYS A 70 -16.69 0.91 4.28
N SER A 71 -15.83 -0.09 4.07
CA SER A 71 -16.00 -1.48 4.53
C SER A 71 -15.27 -1.78 5.84
N VAL A 72 -14.27 -0.96 6.22
CA VAL A 72 -13.45 -1.16 7.43
C VAL A 72 -13.99 -0.36 8.63
N PRO A 73 -13.74 -0.83 9.86
CA PRO A 73 -14.13 -0.10 11.07
C PRO A 73 -13.38 1.23 11.24
N ASP A 74 -14.00 2.20 11.95
CA ASP A 74 -13.44 3.55 12.13
C ASP A 74 -12.06 3.58 12.81
N SER A 75 -11.74 2.57 13.64
CA SER A 75 -10.42 2.39 14.25
C SER A 75 -9.32 2.23 13.21
N GLU A 76 -9.62 1.59 12.08
CA GLU A 76 -8.66 1.32 11.00
C GLU A 76 -8.73 2.40 9.93
N LYS A 77 -9.90 3.03 9.73
CA LYS A 77 -10.06 4.16 8.81
C LYS A 77 -9.06 5.27 9.06
N ALA A 78 -8.84 5.65 10.32
CA ALA A 78 -7.90 6.73 10.65
C ALA A 78 -6.46 6.40 10.22
N TYR A 79 -6.05 5.14 10.35
CA TYR A 79 -4.72 4.67 9.95
C TYR A 79 -4.61 4.56 8.42
N LEU A 80 -5.61 3.95 7.78
CA LEU A 80 -5.70 3.87 6.31
C LEU A 80 -5.79 5.25 5.66
N GLN A 81 -6.46 6.24 6.26
CA GLN A 81 -6.49 7.61 5.74
C GLN A 81 -5.11 8.27 5.75
N LYS A 82 -4.31 8.04 6.79
CA LYS A 82 -2.91 8.50 6.82
C LYS A 82 -2.10 7.82 5.73
N PHE A 83 -2.31 6.53 5.53
CA PHE A 83 -1.63 5.78 4.47
C PHE A 83 -2.06 6.21 3.07
N ILE A 84 -3.36 6.46 2.83
CA ILE A 84 -3.88 7.01 1.58
C ILE A 84 -3.24 8.37 1.29
N ALA A 85 -3.13 9.24 2.32
CA ALA A 85 -2.44 10.52 2.16
C ALA A 85 -0.95 10.34 1.80
N PHE A 86 -0.29 9.32 2.35
CA PHE A 86 1.08 8.95 1.99
C PHE A 86 1.17 8.45 0.54
N CYS A 87 0.29 7.55 0.11
CA CYS A 87 0.23 7.07 -1.28
C CYS A 87 -0.03 8.20 -2.28
N ARG A 88 -0.84 9.22 -1.92
CA ARG A 88 -1.12 10.38 -2.80
C ARG A 88 0.03 11.36 -2.94
N LYS A 89 1.03 11.31 -2.06
CA LYS A 89 2.26 12.10 -2.22
C LYS A 89 3.18 11.54 -3.32
N GLY A 90 2.95 10.30 -3.74
CA GLY A 90 3.58 9.65 -4.89
C GLY A 90 4.15 8.27 -4.60
N GLY A 91 5.01 7.79 -5.49
CA GLY A 91 5.62 6.45 -5.38
C GLY A 91 6.46 6.28 -4.13
N PHE A 92 6.51 5.06 -3.60
CA PHE A 92 7.23 4.71 -2.38
C PHE A 92 7.92 3.34 -2.48
N ARG A 93 8.98 3.16 -1.72
CA ARG A 93 9.79 1.94 -1.66
C ARG A 93 9.46 1.13 -0.41
N ILE A 94 9.48 -0.19 -0.53
CA ILE A 94 9.30 -1.16 0.54
C ILE A 94 10.70 -1.61 1.00
N GLU A 95 11.11 -1.30 2.23
CA GLU A 95 12.46 -1.50 2.78
C GLU A 95 12.52 -2.30 4.09
#